data_AF-A0A1G1YR39-F1
#
_entry.id   AF-A0A1G1YR39-F1
#
_cell.length_a   1.000
_cell.length_b   1.000
_cell.length_c   1.000
_cell.angle_alpha   90.00
_cell.angle_beta   90.00
_cell.angle_gamma   90.00
#
_symmetry.space_group_name_H-M   'P 1'
#
loop_
_entity.id
_entity.type
_entity.pdbx_description
1 polymer ?
#
loop_
_entity_poly.entity_id
_entity_poly.type
_entity_poly.pdbx_seq_one_letter_code
_entity_poly.pdbx_strand_id
1 'polypeptide(L)'
;MILSLMIFAYLALPVLSLAQINPDRSNLENFLNRAGTNAGYDVSVGTDEAGLAKVAGRITQVFISLIGIVFISYLIYAGYLWLTAAGDEEKITKAKRIIRWSIIGLIIILAAAAIYLTLTNYLIGPRTAGFPSA
;
A
#
# COMPACT_ATOMS: atom_id res chain seq x y z
N MET A 1 7.85 -23.62 11.11
CA MET A 1 6.41 -23.49 10.84
C MET A 1 5.70 -22.61 11.86
N ILE A 2 5.82 -22.86 13.17
CA ILE A 2 5.17 -22.06 14.24
C ILE A 2 5.56 -20.57 14.25
N LEU A 3 6.84 -20.25 14.03
CA LEU A 3 7.30 -18.84 13.97
C LEU A 3 6.69 -18.08 12.77
N SER A 4 6.57 -18.74 11.62
CA SER A 4 5.95 -18.16 10.41
C SER A 4 4.45 -17.90 10.59
N LEU A 5 3.77 -18.75 11.37
CA LEU A 5 2.36 -18.60 11.70
C LEU A 5 2.13 -17.41 12.65
N MET A 6 3.02 -17.23 13.63
CA MET A 6 2.97 -16.12 14.58
C MET A 6 3.21 -14.76 13.90
N ILE A 7 4.14 -14.70 12.94
CA ILE A 7 4.40 -13.49 12.14
C ILE A 7 3.20 -13.14 11.25
N PHE A 8 2.57 -14.15 10.63
CA PHE A 8 1.37 -13.95 9.83
C PHE A 8 0.17 -13.49 10.68
N ALA A 9 0.02 -14.04 11.89
CA ALA A 9 -1.02 -13.65 12.83
C ALA A 9 -0.84 -12.20 13.32
N TYR A 10 0.39 -11.77 13.64
CA TYR A 10 0.70 -10.40 14.05
C TYR A 10 0.41 -9.39 12.92
N LEU A 11 0.64 -9.80 11.67
CA LEU A 11 0.34 -8.99 10.49
C LEU A 11 -1.17 -8.88 10.19
N ALA A 12 -1.98 -9.83 10.65
CA ALA A 12 -3.43 -9.89 10.42
C ALA A 12 -4.28 -9.15 11.48
N LEU A 13 -3.75 -8.93 12.69
CA LEU A 13 -4.42 -8.17 13.76
C LEU A 13 -4.87 -6.74 13.36
N PRO A 14 -4.08 -5.93 12.62
CA PRO A 14 -4.54 -4.60 12.22
C PRO A 14 -5.70 -4.63 11.23
N VAL A 15 -5.90 -5.73 10.49
CA VAL A 15 -7.00 -5.88 9.52
C VAL A 15 -8.34 -5.99 10.24
N LEU A 16 -8.37 -6.63 11.42
CA LEU A 16 -9.59 -6.75 12.23
C LEU A 16 -10.01 -5.43 12.87
N SER A 17 -9.04 -4.55 13.18
CA SER A 17 -9.29 -3.21 13.73
C SER A 17 -9.96 -2.25 12.74
N LEU A 18 -9.88 -2.53 11.43
CA LEU A 18 -10.46 -1.70 10.37
C LEU A 18 -11.94 -2.06 10.08
N ALA A 19 -12.49 -3.11 10.69
CA ALA A 19 -13.83 -3.63 10.38
C ALA A 19 -14.99 -3.02 11.20
N GLN A 20 -14.72 -2.13 12.18
CA GLN A 20 -15.77 -1.56 13.05
C GLN A 20 -15.67 -0.03 13.20
N ILE A 21 -15.87 0.71 12.12
CA ILE A 21 -16.16 2.14 12.20
C ILE A 21 -17.38 2.43 11.31
N ASN A 22 -18.56 2.58 11.94
CA ASN A 22 -19.75 3.08 11.25
C ASN A 22 -20.46 4.16 12.11
N PRO A 23 -19.87 5.36 12.29
CA PRO A 23 -20.64 6.57 12.49
C PRO A 23 -20.93 7.18 11.12
N ASP A 24 -22.21 7.38 10.80
CA ASP A 24 -22.65 7.92 9.52
C ASP A 24 -22.26 9.42 9.39
N ARG A 25 -20.97 9.67 9.11
CA ARG A 25 -20.35 10.99 8.83
C ARG A 25 -20.21 11.26 7.34
N SER A 26 -20.59 10.29 6.52
CA SER A 26 -20.43 10.23 5.07
C SER A 26 -20.95 11.49 4.38
N ASN A 27 -22.12 11.98 4.78
CA ASN A 27 -22.78 13.09 4.10
C ASN A 27 -22.11 14.43 4.39
N LEU A 28 -21.72 14.71 5.63
CA LEU A 28 -21.14 16.01 6.00
C LEU A 28 -19.71 16.17 5.47
N GLU A 29 -18.92 15.09 5.47
CA GLU A 29 -17.57 15.09 4.90
C GLU A 29 -17.61 15.26 3.37
N ASN A 30 -18.58 14.67 2.68
CA ASN A 30 -18.74 14.84 1.24
C ASN A 30 -19.08 16.29 0.85
N PHE A 31 -19.89 17.00 1.64
CA PHE A 31 -20.20 18.41 1.37
C PHE A 31 -19.00 19.33 1.64
N LEU A 32 -18.26 19.09 2.73
CA LEU A 32 -17.08 19.88 3.08
C LEU A 32 -15.94 19.65 2.08
N ASN A 33 -15.68 18.40 1.68
CA ASN A 33 -14.65 18.07 0.68
C ASN A 33 -15.00 18.62 -0.71
N ARG A 34 -16.27 18.60 -1.12
CA ARG A 34 -16.70 19.21 -2.39
C ARG A 34 -16.62 20.73 -2.34
N ALA A 35 -17.00 21.36 -1.23
CA ALA A 35 -16.90 22.81 -1.07
C ALA A 35 -15.45 23.29 -1.12
N GLY A 36 -14.53 22.63 -0.43
CA GLY A 36 -13.13 23.02 -0.48
C GLY A 36 -12.46 22.66 -1.81
N THR A 37 -12.72 21.49 -2.40
CA THR A 37 -12.13 21.11 -3.70
C THR A 37 -12.54 22.09 -4.81
N ASN A 38 -13.79 22.60 -4.77
CA ASN A 38 -14.27 23.63 -5.69
C ASN A 38 -13.67 25.02 -5.42
N ALA A 39 -13.19 25.28 -4.19
CA ALA A 39 -12.45 26.49 -3.81
C ALA A 39 -10.92 26.33 -3.98
N GLY A 40 -10.46 25.20 -4.52
CA GLY A 40 -9.03 24.88 -4.65
C GLY A 40 -8.34 24.41 -3.36
N TYR A 41 -9.10 24.22 -2.27
CA TYR A 41 -8.63 23.77 -0.97
C TYR A 41 -9.18 22.36 -0.65
N ASP A 42 -8.40 21.32 -0.91
CA ASP A 42 -8.80 19.94 -0.57
C ASP A 42 -8.90 19.78 0.96
N VAL A 43 -10.12 19.73 1.54
CA VAL A 43 -10.40 19.80 2.99
C VAL A 43 -9.94 18.56 3.77
N SER A 44 -9.28 17.57 3.15
CA SER A 44 -8.43 16.66 3.93
C SER A 44 -7.04 17.25 4.24
N VAL A 45 -6.78 18.51 3.89
CA VAL A 45 -5.63 19.33 4.30
C VAL A 45 -6.00 20.08 5.58
N GLY A 46 -6.30 19.32 6.64
CA GLY A 46 -6.74 19.85 7.93
C GLY A 46 -5.75 19.53 9.05
N THR A 47 -4.44 19.62 8.79
CA THR A 47 -3.35 19.89 9.74
C THR A 47 -2.06 20.06 8.93
N ASP A 48 -1.29 21.11 9.16
CA ASP A 48 -0.09 21.49 8.40
C ASP A 48 1.09 20.49 8.46
N GLU A 49 0.91 19.32 9.05
CA GLU A 49 1.84 18.18 9.00
C GLU A 49 1.44 17.11 7.96
N ALA A 50 0.20 17.12 7.47
CA ALA A 50 -0.32 16.12 6.52
C ALA A 50 -0.22 16.54 5.04
N GLY A 51 0.06 17.81 4.74
CA GLY A 51 0.16 18.30 3.36
C GLY A 51 1.27 17.63 2.56
N LEU A 52 2.47 17.52 3.15
CA LEU A 52 3.60 16.83 2.55
C LEU A 52 3.36 15.33 2.45
N ALA A 53 2.77 14.71 3.48
CA ALA A 53 2.43 13.29 3.47
C ALA A 53 1.37 12.96 2.40
N LYS A 54 0.42 13.87 2.14
CA LYS A 54 -0.63 13.71 1.12
C LYS A 54 -0.08 13.90 -0.30
N VAL A 55 0.80 14.87 -0.51
CA VAL A 55 1.52 15.05 -1.79
C VAL A 55 2.44 13.85 -2.04
N ALA A 56 3.20 13.43 -1.04
CA ALA A 56 4.05 12.24 -1.12
C ALA A 56 3.23 10.96 -1.35
N GLY A 57 2.05 10.83 -0.72
CA GLY A 57 1.12 9.72 -0.94
C GLY A 57 0.59 9.69 -2.37
N ARG A 58 0.16 10.85 -2.91
CA ARG A 58 -0.29 10.96 -4.31
C ARG A 58 0.81 10.63 -5.31
N ILE A 59 2.02 11.14 -5.08
CA ILE A 59 3.19 10.85 -5.91
C ILE A 59 3.51 9.35 -5.85
N THR A 60 3.57 8.77 -4.65
CA THR A 60 3.85 7.35 -4.43
C THR A 60 2.79 6.47 -5.10
N GLN A 61 1.51 6.84 -5.05
CA GLN A 61 0.45 6.07 -5.69
C GLN A 61 0.57 6.05 -7.21
N VAL A 62 1.03 7.15 -7.83
CA VAL A 62 1.36 7.20 -9.26
C VAL A 62 2.61 6.35 -9.58
N PHE A 63 3.64 6.39 -8.71
CA PHE A 63 4.81 5.55 -8.89
C PHE A 63 4.49 4.05 -8.77
N ILE A 64 3.69 3.65 -7.78
CA ILE A 64 3.30 2.25 -7.58
C ILE A 64 2.48 1.74 -8.78
N SER A 65 1.56 2.54 -9.33
CA SER A 65 0.76 2.12 -10.49
C SER A 65 1.62 1.93 -11.74
N LEU A 66 2.57 2.83 -11.98
CA LEU A 66 3.50 2.74 -13.11
C LEU A 66 4.47 1.57 -12.95
N ILE A 67 5.02 1.38 -11.75
CA ILE A 67 5.91 0.25 -11.44
C ILE A 67 5.17 -1.08 -11.59
N GLY A 68 3.91 -1.17 -11.15
CA GLY A 68 3.10 -2.38 -11.31
C GLY A 68 2.97 -2.86 -12.75
N ILE A 69 2.77 -1.94 -13.70
CA ILE A 69 2.69 -2.28 -15.13
C ILE A 69 4.04 -2.80 -15.66
N VAL A 70 5.14 -2.20 -15.21
CA VAL A 70 6.51 -2.57 -15.59
C VAL A 70 6.82 -3.98 -15.08
N PHE A 71 6.41 -4.30 -13.85
CA PHE A 71 6.56 -5.63 -13.26
C PHE A 71 5.89 -6.73 -14.07
N ILE A 72 4.64 -6.52 -14.47
CA ILE A 72 3.91 -7.46 -15.31
C ILE A 72 4.63 -7.65 -16.65
N SER A 73 5.11 -6.55 -17.24
CA SER A 73 5.87 -6.58 -18.50
C SER A 73 7.18 -7.39 -18.36
N TYR A 74 7.90 -7.25 -17.24
CA TYR A 74 9.09 -8.05 -16.95
C TYR A 74 8.78 -9.53 -16.74
N LEU A 75 7.64 -9.87 -16.11
CA LEU A 75 7.20 -11.25 -15.96
C LEU A 75 6.90 -11.90 -17.31
N ILE A 76 6.24 -11.17 -18.22
CA ILE A 76 5.98 -11.64 -19.58
C ILE A 76 7.30 -11.84 -20.34
N TYR A 77 8.22 -10.89 -20.26
CA TYR A 77 9.54 -11.00 -20.91
C TYR A 77 10.36 -12.19 -20.37
N ALA A 78 10.38 -12.37 -19.05
CA ALA A 78 11.09 -13.47 -18.43
C ALA A 78 10.44 -14.83 -18.75
N GLY A 79 9.10 -14.87 -18.80
CA GLY A 79 8.34 -16.06 -19.22
C GLY A 79 8.64 -16.42 -20.67
N TYR A 80 8.63 -15.44 -21.58
CA TYR A 80 9.00 -15.65 -22.98
C TYR A 80 10.44 -16.15 -23.12
N LEU A 81 11.39 -15.56 -22.40
CA LEU A 81 12.78 -15.98 -22.41
C LEU A 81 12.96 -17.41 -21.87
N TRP A 82 12.17 -17.81 -20.87
CA TRP A 82 12.20 -19.16 -20.33
C TRP A 82 11.61 -20.19 -21.30
N LEU A 83 10.47 -19.87 -21.94
CA LEU A 83 9.80 -20.75 -22.91
C LEU A 83 10.61 -20.93 -24.19
N THR A 84 11.33 -19.88 -24.63
CA THR A 84 12.18 -19.92 -25.84
C THR A 84 13.60 -20.41 -25.59
N ALA A 85 13.94 -20.80 -24.36
CA ALA A 85 15.29 -21.25 -24.02
C ALA A 85 15.68 -22.57 -24.70
N ALA A 86 14.73 -23.41 -25.13
CA ALA A 86 14.97 -24.63 -25.92
C ALA A 86 16.12 -25.54 -25.38
N GLY A 87 16.31 -25.59 -24.07
CA GLY A 87 17.37 -26.40 -23.41
C GLY A 87 18.68 -25.66 -23.12
N ASP A 88 18.81 -24.39 -23.51
CA ASP A 88 19.93 -23.53 -23.16
C ASP A 88 19.89 -23.12 -21.67
N GLU A 89 20.77 -23.70 -20.87
CA GLU A 89 20.86 -23.45 -19.43
C GLU A 89 21.17 -21.99 -19.09
N GLU A 90 21.87 -21.27 -19.97
CA GLU A 90 22.21 -19.86 -19.75
C GLU A 90 20.95 -19.00 -19.81
N LYS A 91 20.10 -19.23 -20.81
CA LYS A 91 18.80 -18.55 -20.95
C LYS A 91 17.85 -18.88 -19.82
N ILE A 92 17.79 -20.16 -19.40
CA ILE A 92 16.97 -20.59 -18.25
C ILE A 92 17.44 -19.88 -16.97
N THR A 93 18.75 -19.83 -16.74
CA THR A 93 19.33 -19.19 -15.56
C THR A 93 19.08 -17.68 -15.57
N LYS A 94 19.16 -17.05 -16.74
CA LYS A 94 18.84 -15.63 -16.92
C LYS A 94 17.37 -15.34 -16.65
N ALA A 95 16.45 -16.12 -17.19
CA ALA A 95 15.01 -15.99 -16.94
C ALA A 95 14.68 -16.16 -15.45
N LYS A 96 15.19 -17.22 -14.80
CA LYS A 96 15.01 -17.45 -13.36
C LYS A 96 15.56 -16.32 -12.50
N ARG A 97 16.69 -15.72 -12.91
CA ARG A 97 17.24 -14.55 -12.24
C ARG A 97 16.30 -13.35 -12.34
N ILE A 98 15.79 -13.03 -13.53
CA ILE A 98 14.83 -11.93 -13.73
C ILE A 98 13.57 -12.16 -12.88
N ILE A 99 13.03 -13.39 -12.86
CA ILE A 99 11.86 -13.73 -12.03
C ILE A 99 12.15 -13.53 -10.54
N ARG A 100 13.30 -14.00 -10.04
CA ARG A 100 13.69 -13.83 -8.62
C ARG A 100 13.79 -12.36 -8.23
N TRP A 101 14.50 -11.55 -9.01
CA TRP A 101 14.59 -10.11 -8.78
C TRP A 101 13.23 -9.44 -8.84
N SER A 102 12.36 -9.93 -9.72
CA SER A 102 11.01 -9.39 -9.83
C SER A 102 10.18 -9.69 -8.57
N ILE A 103 10.19 -10.93 -8.09
CA ILE A 103 9.44 -11.31 -6.88
C ILE A 103 9.91 -10.50 -5.67
N ILE A 104 11.23 -10.29 -5.53
CA ILE A 104 11.80 -9.51 -4.44
C ILE A 104 11.31 -8.05 -4.48
N GLY A 105 11.29 -7.42 -5.66
CA GLY A 105 10.77 -6.06 -5.80
C GLY A 105 9.28 -5.94 -5.46
N LEU A 106 8.47 -6.93 -5.83
CA LEU A 106 7.05 -6.96 -5.45
C LEU A 106 6.87 -7.06 -3.93
N ILE A 107 7.65 -7.92 -3.28
CA ILE A 107 7.63 -8.08 -1.81
C ILE A 107 8.00 -6.77 -1.11
N ILE A 108 9.00 -6.04 -1.61
CA ILE A 108 9.42 -4.75 -1.04
C ILE A 108 8.28 -3.72 -1.11
N ILE A 109 7.58 -3.63 -2.25
CA ILE A 109 6.45 -2.69 -2.42
C ILE A 109 5.32 -3.03 -1.44
N LEU A 110 4.96 -4.31 -1.31
CA LEU A 110 3.95 -4.76 -0.37
C LEU A 110 4.35 -4.51 1.09
N ALA A 111 5.62 -4.75 1.43
CA ALA A 111 6.16 -4.47 2.76
C ALA A 111 6.14 -2.96 3.08
N ALA A 112 6.52 -2.11 2.12
CA ALA A 112 6.47 -0.66 2.28
C ALA A 112 5.05 -0.15 2.51
N ALA A 113 4.07 -0.66 1.76
CA ALA A 113 2.66 -0.32 1.95
C ALA A 113 2.15 -0.77 3.32
N ALA A 114 2.50 -1.98 3.76
CA ALA A 114 2.13 -2.49 5.08
C ALA A 114 2.72 -1.64 6.23
N ILE A 115 3.99 -1.23 6.11
CA ILE A 115 4.65 -0.35 7.08
C ILE A 115 3.99 1.03 7.08
N TYR A 116 3.73 1.62 5.91
CA TYR A 116 3.07 2.93 5.79
C TYR A 116 1.69 2.95 6.45
N LEU A 117 0.88 1.93 6.20
CA LEU A 117 -0.45 1.78 6.81
C LEU A 117 -0.35 1.63 8.33
N THR A 118 0.61 0.82 8.81
CA THR A 118 0.84 0.62 10.24
C THR A 118 1.30 1.90 10.93
N LEU A 119 2.21 2.64 10.31
CA LEU A 119 2.72 3.91 10.85
C LEU A 119 1.62 4.97 10.88
N THR A 120 0.82 5.08 9.82
CA THR A 120 -0.32 5.99 9.75
C THR A 120 -1.35 5.64 10.83
N ASN A 121 -1.69 4.36 11.00
CA ASN A 121 -2.62 3.92 12.03
C ASN A 121 -2.08 4.07 13.46
N TYR A 122 -0.77 4.02 13.64
CA TYR A 122 -0.15 4.21 14.95
C TYR A 122 -0.02 5.69 15.33
N LEU A 123 0.27 6.56 14.36
CA LEU A 123 0.37 8.02 14.58
C LEU A 123 -1.01 8.72 14.56
N ILE A 124 -2.00 8.14 13.89
CA ILE A 124 -3.38 8.67 13.77
C ILE A 124 -4.38 7.80 14.58
N GLY A 125 -3.89 6.80 15.32
CA GLY A 125 -4.64 5.96 16.25
C GLY A 125 -5.07 6.74 17.51
N PRO A 126 -6.16 6.32 18.17
CA PRO A 126 -7.30 7.18 18.46
C PRO A 126 -7.04 8.15 19.63
N ARG A 127 -7.36 9.44 19.43
CA ARG A 127 -7.66 10.38 20.53
C ARG A 127 -9.00 10.02 21.20
N THR A 128 -9.16 8.76 21.62
CA THR A 128 -10.30 8.31 22.44
C THR A 128 -9.83 7.74 23.78
N ALA A 129 -8.70 8.22 24.29
CA ALA A 129 -8.44 8.21 25.73
C ALA A 129 -9.05 9.47 26.34
N GLY A 130 -10.27 9.37 26.87
CA GLY A 130 -11.01 10.44 27.54
C GLY A 130 -12.24 10.87 26.73
N PHE A 131 -13.48 10.68 27.16
CA PHE A 131 -14.00 10.65 28.53
C PHE A 131 -15.11 9.59 28.65
N PRO A 132 -15.20 8.87 29.78
CA PRO A 132 -16.43 8.14 30.13
C PRO A 132 -17.58 9.16 30.20
N SER A 133 -18.54 8.98 29.31
CA SER A 133 -19.82 9.70 29.34
C SER A 133 -20.76 9.00 30.32
N ALA A 134 -21.13 9.74 31.36
CA ALA A 134 -22.09 9.44 32.44
C ALA A 134 -21.57 8.57 33.59
#